data_AF-A0A1R4HK27-F1
#
_entry.id   AF-A0A1R4HK27-F1
#
_cell.length_a   1.000
_cell.length_b   1.000
_cell.length_c   1.000
_cell.angle_alpha   90.00
_cell.angle_beta   90.00
_cell.angle_gamma   90.00
#
_symmetry.space_group_name_H-M   'P 1'
#
loop_
_entity.id
_entity.type
_entity.pdbx_description
1 polymer ?
#
loop_
_entity_poly.entity_id
_entity_poly.type
_entity_poly.pdbx_seq_one_letter_code
_entity_poly.pdbx_strand_id
1 'polypeptide(L)'
;MSKVRMNIEPLAEVSVRQLSKFLKFIAQHNQWDELEQHLRDQGCNKLLMSWEPIHAVATIVETKSHELASFRIEGEDPTTMMKCASNGTGRPPPNTPDGGG
;
A
#
# COMPACT_ATOMS: atom_id res chain seq x y z
N MET A 1 -32.78 -19.03 4.04
CA MET A 1 -31.37 -19.09 3.60
C MET A 1 -31.34 -19.52 2.14
N SER A 2 -31.14 -18.57 1.22
CA SER A 2 -31.13 -18.85 -0.21
C SER A 2 -29.86 -19.61 -0.58
N LYS A 3 -30.03 -20.86 -1.00
CA LYS A 3 -28.96 -21.75 -1.47
C LYS A 3 -28.43 -21.16 -2.79
N VAL A 4 -27.31 -20.45 -2.73
CA VAL A 4 -26.61 -19.95 -3.92
C VAL A 4 -26.23 -21.18 -4.74
N ARG A 5 -26.96 -21.43 -5.84
CA ARG A 5 -26.57 -22.41 -6.83
C ARG A 5 -25.37 -21.82 -7.55
N MET A 6 -24.16 -22.20 -7.12
CA MET A 6 -22.97 -21.94 -7.93
C MET A 6 -23.15 -22.74 -9.21
N ASN A 7 -23.50 -22.03 -10.29
CA ASN A 7 -23.47 -22.58 -11.63
C ASN A 7 -21.99 -22.73 -11.92
N ILE A 8 -21.47 -23.95 -11.81
CA ILE A 8 -20.07 -24.25 -12.14
C ILE A 8 -20.01 -24.29 -13.66
N GLU A 9 -20.04 -23.11 -14.28
CA GLU A 9 -19.51 -22.90 -15.63
C GLU A 9 -18.12 -23.55 -15.72
N PRO A 10 -17.68 -24.02 -16.90
CA PRO A 10 -16.51 -24.89 -17.01
C PRO A 10 -15.30 -24.25 -16.32
N LEU A 11 -14.87 -24.85 -15.21
CA LEU A 11 -13.64 -24.47 -14.54
C LEU A 11 -12.49 -24.64 -15.54
N ALA A 12 -11.72 -23.57 -15.74
CA ALA A 12 -10.54 -23.63 -16.59
C ALA A 12 -9.34 -24.10 -15.76
N GLU A 13 -8.68 -25.16 -16.22
CA GLU A 13 -7.38 -25.54 -15.69
C GLU A 13 -6.31 -24.60 -16.25
N VAL A 14 -5.62 -23.88 -15.36
CA VAL A 14 -4.55 -22.94 -15.73
C VAL A 14 -3.25 -23.41 -15.09
N SER A 15 -2.22 -23.66 -15.91
CA SER A 15 -0.91 -24.05 -15.39
C SER A 15 -0.26 -22.92 -14.58
N VAL A 16 0.51 -23.27 -13.55
CA VAL A 16 1.25 -22.30 -12.71
C VAL A 16 2.16 -21.40 -13.56
N ARG A 17 2.78 -21.94 -14.62
CA ARG A 17 3.62 -21.18 -15.55
C ARG A 17 2.81 -20.12 -16.29
N GLN A 18 1.61 -20.44 -16.73
CA GLN A 18 0.75 -19.51 -17.45
C GLN A 18 0.21 -18.42 -16.52
N LEU A 19 -0.27 -18.80 -15.33
CA LEU A 19 -0.66 -17.83 -14.29
C LEU A 19 0.49 -16.87 -13.98
N SER A 20 1.71 -17.38 -13.79
CA SER A 20 2.90 -16.56 -13.55
C SER A 20 3.17 -15.55 -14.68
N LYS A 21 2.98 -15.94 -15.95
CA LYS A 21 3.14 -15.03 -17.09
C LYS A 21 2.10 -13.90 -17.06
N PHE A 22 0.84 -14.21 -16.78
CA PHE A 22 -0.22 -13.20 -16.67
C PHE A 22 0.07 -12.20 -15.55
N LEU A 23 0.38 -12.69 -14.34
CA LEU A 23 0.66 -11.81 -13.20
C LEU A 23 1.89 -10.93 -13.45
N LYS A 24 2.94 -11.45 -14.09
CA LYS A 24 4.11 -10.65 -14.47
C LYS A 24 3.76 -9.53 -15.44
N PHE A 25 2.95 -9.82 -16.47
CA PHE A 25 2.52 -8.80 -17.43
C PHE A 25 1.71 -7.70 -16.74
N ILE A 26 0.72 -8.07 -15.92
CA ILE A 26 -0.11 -7.12 -15.17
C ILE A 26 0.76 -6.25 -14.25
N ALA A 27 1.72 -6.86 -13.55
CA ALA A 27 2.66 -6.14 -12.69
C ALA A 27 3.57 -5.18 -13.48
N GLN A 28 4.11 -5.61 -14.62
CA GLN A 28 5.00 -4.82 -15.47
C GLN A 28 4.31 -3.58 -16.05
N HIS A 29 3.01 -3.67 -16.33
CA HIS A 29 2.22 -2.61 -16.94
C HIS A 29 1.30 -1.86 -15.94
N ASN A 30 1.39 -2.17 -14.65
CA ASN A 30 0.56 -1.59 -13.59
C ASN A 30 -0.96 -1.66 -13.88
N GLN A 31 -1.44 -2.82 -14.34
CA GLN A 31 -2.82 -3.01 -14.81
C GLN A 31 -3.74 -3.67 -13.76
N TRP A 32 -3.40 -3.57 -12.48
CA TRP A 32 -4.15 -4.24 -11.41
C TRP A 32 -5.57 -3.72 -11.27
N ASP A 33 -5.75 -2.39 -11.30
CA ASP A 33 -7.05 -1.74 -11.19
C ASP A 33 -7.95 -2.06 -12.40
N GLU A 34 -7.38 -2.06 -13.60
CA GLU A 34 -8.10 -2.41 -14.83
C GLU A 34 -8.54 -3.87 -14.83
N LEU A 35 -7.67 -4.79 -14.41
CA LEU A 35 -8.01 -6.20 -14.26
C LEU A 35 -9.16 -6.39 -13.25
N GLU A 36 -9.08 -5.73 -12.08
CA GLU A 36 -10.12 -5.83 -11.07
C GLU A 36 -11.46 -5.28 -11.56
N GLN A 37 -11.45 -4.11 -12.19
CA GLN A 37 -12.66 -3.51 -12.75
C GLN A 37 -13.27 -4.42 -13.83
N HIS A 38 -12.45 -4.94 -14.74
CA HIS A 38 -12.92 -5.83 -15.79
C HIS A 38 -13.56 -7.11 -15.24
N LEU A 39 -12.97 -7.70 -14.19
CA LEU A 39 -13.56 -8.88 -13.53
C LEU A 39 -14.90 -8.52 -12.86
N ARG A 40 -14.99 -7.39 -12.16
CA ARG A 40 -16.24 -6.94 -11.52
C ARG A 40 -17.33 -6.64 -12.55
N ASP A 41 -17.00 -6.03 -13.69
CA ASP A 41 -17.94 -5.74 -14.78
C ASP A 41 -18.53 -7.02 -15.38
N GLN A 42 -17.76 -8.11 -15.39
CA GLN A 42 -18.22 -9.46 -15.78
C GLN A 42 -18.96 -10.21 -14.65
N GLY A 43 -19.16 -9.58 -13.48
CA GLY A 43 -19.77 -10.19 -12.30
C GLY A 43 -18.85 -11.12 -11.50
N CYS A 44 -17.57 -11.21 -11.87
CA CYS A 44 -16.55 -12.05 -11.23
C CYS A 44 -15.98 -11.37 -9.99
N ASN A 45 -16.69 -11.46 -8.86
CA ASN A 45 -16.27 -10.89 -7.58
C ASN A 45 -15.38 -11.82 -6.73
N LYS A 46 -15.30 -13.11 -7.11
CA LYS A 46 -14.56 -14.14 -6.38
C LYS A 46 -13.95 -15.12 -7.36
N LEU A 47 -12.73 -15.57 -7.08
CA LEU A 47 -12.06 -16.64 -7.81
C LEU A 47 -12.15 -17.94 -7.01
N LEU A 48 -12.43 -19.04 -7.71
CA LEU A 48 -12.35 -20.37 -7.13
C LEU A 48 -10.93 -20.90 -7.32
N MET A 49 -10.24 -21.21 -6.22
CA MET A 49 -8.92 -21.82 -6.21
C MET A 49 -8.89 -22.89 -5.12
N SER A 50 -8.03 -23.90 -5.28
CA SER A 50 -7.76 -24.82 -4.17
C SER A 50 -7.03 -24.08 -3.04
N TRP A 51 -6.94 -24.70 -1.87
CA TRP A 51 -6.35 -24.07 -0.70
C TRP A 51 -4.82 -23.93 -0.80
N GLU A 52 -4.17 -24.88 -1.43
CA GLU A 52 -2.70 -24.97 -1.50
C GLU A 52 -2.07 -23.75 -2.19
N PRO A 53 -2.56 -23.25 -3.35
CA PRO A 53 -2.08 -22.02 -3.96
C PRO A 53 -2.29 -20.78 -3.09
N ILE A 54 -3.44 -20.68 -2.41
CA ILE A 54 -3.75 -19.54 -1.53
C ILE A 54 -2.76 -19.49 -0.38
N HIS A 55 -2.52 -20.63 0.27
CA HIS A 55 -1.56 -20.73 1.37
C HIS A 55 -0.13 -20.39 0.91
N ALA A 56 0.30 -20.90 -0.25
CA ALA A 56 1.63 -20.59 -0.78
C ALA A 56 1.82 -19.08 -1.02
N VAL A 57 0.82 -18.39 -1.58
CA VAL A 57 0.86 -16.93 -1.78
C VAL A 57 0.91 -16.21 -0.43
N ALA A 58 0.07 -16.58 0.53
CA ALA A 58 0.04 -15.98 1.86
C ALA A 58 1.39 -16.07 2.57
N THR A 59 2.01 -17.26 2.57
CA THR A 59 3.35 -17.47 3.16
C THR A 59 4.41 -16.59 2.52
N ILE A 60 4.40 -16.43 1.18
CA ILE A 60 5.35 -15.55 0.47
C ILE A 60 5.14 -14.09 0.89
N VAL A 61 3.88 -13.63 0.96
CA VAL A 61 3.55 -12.26 1.36
C VAL A 61 3.97 -11.99 2.81
N GLU A 62 3.67 -12.90 3.74
CA GLU A 62 4.13 -12.80 5.13
C GLU A 62 5.65 -12.73 5.20
N THR A 63 6.35 -13.68 4.58
CA THR A 63 7.82 -13.73 4.61
C THR A 63 8.43 -12.43 4.06
N LYS A 64 7.94 -11.96 2.89
CA LYS A 64 8.47 -10.74 2.27
C LYS A 64 8.10 -9.47 3.01
N SER A 65 6.91 -9.39 3.58
CA SER A 65 6.53 -8.23 4.41
C SER A 65 7.37 -8.17 5.69
N HIS A 66 7.68 -9.32 6.32
CA HIS A 66 8.60 -9.39 7.45
C HIS A 66 10.03 -9.00 7.08
N GLU A 67 10.55 -9.47 5.95
CA GLU A 67 11.87 -9.06 5.44
C GLU A 67 11.90 -7.53 5.22
N LEU A 68 10.92 -6.97 4.50
CA LEU A 68 10.84 -5.54 4.21
C LEU A 68 10.65 -4.66 5.46
N ALA A 69 9.90 -5.15 6.46
CA ALA A 69 9.77 -4.48 7.75
C ALA A 69 11.09 -4.50 8.53
N SER A 70 11.83 -5.61 8.47
CA SER A 70 13.13 -5.75 9.13
C SER A 70 14.20 -4.84 8.54
N PHE A 71 14.14 -4.53 7.23
CA PHE A 71 15.02 -3.53 6.58
C PHE A 71 14.69 -2.08 6.96
N ARG A 72 13.51 -1.80 7.54
CA ARG A 72 13.10 -0.43 7.93
C ARG A 72 13.54 -0.01 9.33
N ILE A 73 14.27 -0.86 10.06
CA ILE A 73 14.71 -0.57 11.44
C ILE A 73 16.22 -0.75 11.60
N GLU A 74 17.04 -0.35 10.64
CA GLU A 74 18.48 -0.14 10.84
C GLU A 74 18.96 0.97 9.90
N GLY A 75 18.67 2.24 10.20
CA GLY A 75 19.28 3.34 9.43
C GLY A 75 18.60 4.71 9.39
N GLU A 76 17.44 4.92 10.02
CA GLU A 76 16.95 6.29 10.25
C GLU A 76 17.42 6.76 11.63
N ASP A 77 18.68 7.20 11.67
CA ASP A 77 19.13 8.18 12.66
C ASP A 77 18.12 9.34 12.62
N PRO A 78 17.38 9.63 13.70
CA PRO A 78 16.49 10.78 13.73
C PRO A 78 17.37 12.00 13.54
N THR A 79 17.24 12.55 12.35
CA THR A 79 17.76 13.82 11.88
C THR A 79 18.11 14.72 13.04
N THR A 80 19.41 14.99 13.18
CA THR A 80 19.98 16.18 13.82
C THR A 80 18.94 17.28 13.76
N MET A 81 18.22 17.50 14.87
CA MET A 81 17.19 18.53 14.91
C MET A 81 17.87 19.83 14.52
N MET A 82 17.51 20.30 13.33
CA MET A 82 17.92 21.58 12.80
C MET A 82 17.55 22.61 13.87
N LYS A 83 18.56 23.20 14.52
CA LYS A 83 18.39 24.39 15.36
C LYS A 83 17.77 25.45 14.44
N CYS A 84 16.45 25.59 14.50
CA CYS A 84 15.81 26.83 14.08
C CYS A 84 16.35 27.90 15.01
N ALA A 85 17.34 28.66 14.53
CA ALA A 85 17.71 29.91 15.13
C ALA A 85 16.48 30.81 15.09
N SER A 86 15.80 30.93 16.23
CA SER A 86 14.84 32.00 16.49
C SER A 86 15.60 33.32 16.46
N ASN A 87 15.81 33.88 15.27
CA ASN A 87 16.28 35.23 15.11
C ASN A 87 15.07 36.12 14.84
N GLY A 88 14.40 36.53 15.91
CA GLY A 88 13.23 37.40 15.78
C GLY A 88 12.37 37.57 17.03
N THR A 89 12.95 37.99 18.15
CA THR A 89 12.18 38.77 19.15
C THR A 89 13.10 39.79 19.83
N GLY A 90 12.75 41.06 19.70
CA GLY A 90 13.49 42.16 20.34
C GLY A 90 12.95 43.54 19.98
N ARG A 91 11.62 43.68 19.91
CA ARG A 91 10.95 44.98 19.85
C ARG A 91 11.25 45.71 21.17
N PRO A 92 11.85 46.92 21.19
CA PRO A 92 11.99 47.67 22.43
C PRO A 92 10.61 48.18 22.90
N PRO A 93 10.40 48.32 24.22
CA PRO A 93 9.13 48.78 24.78
C PRO A 93 8.82 50.25 24.40
N PRO A 94 7.54 50.67 24.48
CA PRO A 94 7.10 51.97 23.98
C PRO A 94 7.40 53.08 25.00
N ASN A 95 8.16 54.10 24.59
CA ASN A 95 8.19 55.37 25.31
C ASN A 95 6.92 56.17 24.96
N THR A 96 6.11 56.45 25.99
CA THR A 96 4.97 57.37 25.95
C THR A 96 5.45 58.70 26.57
N PRO A 97 4.93 59.86 26.15
CA PRO A 97 5.62 61.14 26.26
C PRO A 97 5.39 61.81 27.62
N ASP A 98 6.33 62.65 28.05
CA ASP A 98 6.02 63.70 29.03
C ASP A 98 6.79 64.97 28.67
N GLY A 99 6.10 66.11 28.76
CA GLY A 99 6.53 67.39 28.22
C GLY A 99 6.93 68.41 29.29
N GLY A 100 7.48 69.53 28.81
CA GLY A 100 7.46 70.82 29.50
C GLY A 100 8.73 71.20 30.26
N GLY A 101 9.35 72.30 29.83
CA GLY A 101 10.46 73.00 30.50
C GLY A 101 11.28 73.84 29.55
#